data_AF-A0A2A5BYB3-F1
#
_entry.id   AF-A0A2A5BYB3-F1
#
_cell.length_a   1.000
_cell.length_b   1.000
_cell.length_c   1.000
_cell.angle_alpha   90.00
_cell.angle_beta   90.00
_cell.angle_gamma   90.00
#
_symmetry.space_group_name_H-M   'P 1'
#
loop_
_entity.id
_entity.type
_entity.pdbx_description
1 polymer ?
#
loop_
_entity_poly.entity_id
_entity_poly.type
_entity_poly.pdbx_seq_one_letter_code
_entity_poly.pdbx_strand_id
1 'polypeptide(L)'
;MIEVPAASIAPETLRAIIESFIVREGTDYGDAEYSLDNKVDQVRRQLDRGEVLLMWDEVLESCNLITKAQWQRYLADLNSSDNAD
;
A
#
# COMPACT_ATOMS: atom_id res chain seq x y z
N MET A 1 6.46 -9.86 -5.48
CA MET A 1 5.27 -9.13 -5.00
C MET A 1 4.07 -9.64 -5.77
N ILE A 2 3.03 -10.10 -5.08
CA ILE A 2 1.80 -10.66 -5.66
C ILE A 2 0.62 -9.78 -5.27
N GLU A 3 -0.24 -9.39 -6.21
CA GLU A 3 -1.47 -8.65 -5.89
C GLU A 3 -2.46 -9.57 -5.16
N VAL A 4 -2.98 -9.13 -4.01
CA VAL A 4 -3.91 -9.90 -3.19
C VAL A 4 -5.22 -9.12 -3.00
N PRO A 5 -6.39 -9.77 -3.13
CA PRO A 5 -7.66 -9.11 -2.87
C PRO A 5 -7.79 -8.71 -1.40
N ALA A 6 -8.00 -7.42 -1.13
CA ALA A 6 -8.20 -6.90 0.23
C ALA A 6 -9.37 -7.55 0.97
N ALA A 7 -10.37 -8.07 0.25
CA ALA A 7 -11.49 -8.82 0.81
C ALA A 7 -11.09 -10.17 1.44
N SER A 8 -9.91 -10.71 1.11
CA SER A 8 -9.39 -11.95 1.71
C SER A 8 -8.57 -11.69 2.98
N ILE A 9 -8.31 -10.43 3.32
CA ILE A 9 -7.56 -10.03 4.53
C ILE A 9 -8.55 -9.71 5.65
N ALA A 10 -8.21 -10.09 6.88
CA ALA A 10 -8.99 -9.72 8.04
C ALA A 10 -9.06 -8.17 8.16
N PRO A 11 -10.23 -7.60 8.51
CA PRO A 11 -10.41 -6.14 8.54
C PRO A 11 -9.44 -5.43 9.49
N GLU A 12 -9.10 -6.06 10.62
CA GLU A 12 -8.12 -5.53 11.58
C GLU A 12 -6.71 -5.51 10.99
N THR A 13 -6.31 -6.56 10.27
CA THR A 13 -5.02 -6.64 9.59
C THR A 13 -4.95 -5.63 8.44
N LEU A 14 -6.01 -5.51 7.64
CA LEU A 14 -6.09 -4.53 6.57
C LEU A 14 -5.93 -3.10 7.12
N ARG A 15 -6.58 -2.81 8.25
CA ARG A 15 -6.41 -1.53 8.95
C ARG A 15 -4.94 -1.30 9.33
N ALA A 16 -4.29 -2.24 10.00
CA ALA A 16 -2.89 -2.11 10.40
C ALA A 16 -1.92 -1.90 9.22
N ILE A 17 -2.19 -2.54 8.08
CA ILE A 17 -1.42 -2.35 6.84
C ILE A 17 -1.64 -0.93 6.30
N ILE A 18 -2.88 -0.44 6.28
CA ILE A 18 -3.22 0.93 5.86
C ILE A 18 -2.54 1.95 6.79
N GLU A 19 -2.58 1.75 8.09
CA GLU A 19 -1.91 2.62 9.07
C GLU A 19 -0.41 2.67 8.80
N SER A 20 0.22 1.52 8.60
CA SER A 20 1.65 1.41 8.28
C SER A 20 2.02 2.12 6.97
N PHE A 21 1.14 2.06 5.98
CA PHE A 21 1.29 2.75 4.71
C PHE A 21 1.24 4.28 4.89
N ILE A 22 0.27 4.78 5.64
CA ILE A 22 0.12 6.22 5.92
C ILE A 22 1.35 6.75 6.69
N VAL A 23 1.83 5.99 7.69
CA VAL A 23 3.02 6.35 8.48
C VAL A 23 4.27 6.46 7.60
N ARG A 24 4.39 5.63 6.56
CA ARG A 24 5.51 5.68 5.60
C ARG A 24 5.42 6.80 4.58
N GLU A 25 4.22 7.15 4.08
CA GLU A 25 4.05 8.18 3.06
C GLU A 25 4.18 9.62 3.57
N GLY A 26 3.90 9.89 4.84
CA GLY A 26 3.82 11.28 5.31
C GLY A 26 3.93 11.41 6.81
N THR A 27 5.15 11.78 7.22
CA THR A 27 5.50 12.70 8.31
C THR A 27 4.37 13.22 9.20
N ASP A 28 4.62 13.13 10.51
CA ASP A 28 3.94 13.88 11.57
C ASP A 28 2.58 13.32 12.01
N TYR A 29 2.62 12.35 12.93
CA TYR A 29 1.49 12.10 13.82
C TYR A 29 1.61 13.02 15.04
N GLY A 30 1.38 14.32 14.83
CA GLY A 30 1.04 15.26 15.87
C GLY A 30 -0.42 15.07 16.32
N ASP A 31 -0.61 14.52 17.51
CA ASP A 31 -1.78 14.57 18.42
C ASP A 31 -3.22 14.31 17.92
N ALA A 32 -3.46 14.00 16.64
CA ALA A 32 -4.82 13.86 16.10
C ALA A 32 -5.18 12.43 15.69
N GLU A 33 -5.71 11.62 16.63
CA GLU A 33 -6.37 10.34 16.34
C GLU A 33 -7.48 10.48 15.28
N TYR A 34 -8.16 11.63 15.23
CA TYR A 34 -9.19 11.94 14.22
C TYR A 34 -8.65 11.97 12.78
N SER A 35 -7.39 12.34 12.57
CA SER A 35 -6.80 12.39 11.23
C SER A 35 -6.42 11.01 10.72
N LEU A 36 -6.07 10.08 11.62
CA LEU A 36 -5.71 8.71 11.27
C LEU A 36 -6.89 7.97 10.65
N ASP A 37 -8.03 7.95 11.34
CA ASP A 37 -9.20 7.19 10.90
C ASP A 37 -9.76 7.73 9.56
N ASN A 38 -9.76 9.06 9.40
CA ASN A 38 -10.10 9.71 8.13
C ASN A 38 -9.17 9.30 6.98
N LYS A 39 -7.85 9.23 7.24
CA LYS A 39 -6.87 8.77 6.23
C LYS A 39 -7.06 7.28 5.92
N VAL A 40 -7.34 6.45 6.93
CA VAL A 40 -7.64 5.02 6.72
C VAL A 40 -8.84 4.86 5.78
N ASP A 41 -9.91 5.60 6.02
CA ASP A 41 -11.11 5.57 5.17
C ASP A 41 -10.82 6.09 3.74
N GLN A 42 -9.97 7.11 3.60
CA GLN A 42 -9.50 7.56 2.28
C GLN A 42 -8.70 6.49 1.54
N VAL A 43 -7.75 5.82 2.19
CA VAL A 43 -6.95 4.74 1.56
C VAL A 43 -7.84 3.56 1.21
N ARG A 44 -8.82 3.23 2.06
CA ARG A 44 -9.79 2.17 1.79
C ARG A 44 -10.64 2.47 0.55
N ARG A 45 -11.06 3.72 0.36
CA ARG A 45 -11.72 4.15 -0.89
C ARG A 45 -10.80 4.07 -2.11
N GLN A 46 -9.51 4.38 -1.96
CA GLN A 46 -8.54 4.26 -3.05
C GLN A 46 -8.28 2.80 -3.43
N LEU A 47 -8.26 1.89 -2.45
CA LEU A 47 -8.23 0.44 -2.67
C LEU A 47 -9.43 -0.03 -3.49
N ASP A 48 -10.64 0.39 -3.11
CA ASP A 48 -11.88 0.05 -3.83
C ASP A 48 -11.87 0.57 -5.28
N ARG A 49 -11.26 1.74 -5.51
CA ARG A 49 -11.08 2.34 -6.85
C ARG A 49 -9.94 1.74 -7.67
N GLY A 50 -9.09 0.90 -7.08
CA GLY A 50 -7.87 0.38 -7.73
C GLY A 50 -6.77 1.44 -7.93
N GLU A 51 -6.79 2.51 -7.14
CA GLU A 51 -5.73 3.53 -7.08
C GLU A 51 -4.58 3.08 -6.17
N VAL A 52 -4.91 2.28 -5.14
CA VAL A 52 -3.96 1.62 -4.26
C VAL A 52 -4.15 0.11 -4.39
N LEU A 53 -3.04 -0.62 -4.48
CA LEU A 53 -3.00 -2.07 -4.64
C LEU A 53 -2.42 -2.69 -3.37
N LEU A 54 -3.05 -3.77 -2.91
CA LEU A 54 -2.52 -4.59 -1.83
C LEU A 54 -1.59 -5.64 -2.43
N MET A 55 -0.33 -5.60 -2.03
CA MET A 55 0.73 -6.48 -2.50
C MET A 55 1.23 -7.36 -1.37
N TRP A 56 1.26 -8.66 -1.60
CA TRP A 56 1.95 -9.63 -0.77
C TRP A 56 3.42 -9.71 -1.17
N ASP A 57 4.28 -9.50 -0.18
CA ASP A 57 5.70 -9.76 -0.29
C ASP A 57 5.98 -11.17 0.24
N GLU A 58 6.34 -12.09 -0.66
CA GLU A 58 6.67 -13.48 -0.30
C GLU A 58 8.00 -13.60 0.44
N VAL A 59 8.89 -12.61 0.30
CA VAL A 59 10.22 -12.62 0.94
C VAL A 59 10.10 -12.15 2.37
N LEU A 60 9.35 -11.07 2.59
CA LEU A 60 9.08 -10.52 3.91
C LEU A 60 7.85 -11.15 4.59
N GLU A 61 7.18 -12.09 3.92
CA GLU A 61 5.92 -12.72 4.33
C GLU A 61 4.92 -11.70 4.91
N SER A 62 4.77 -10.58 4.22
CA SER A 62 3.97 -9.44 4.71
C SER A 62 3.18 -8.76 3.60
N CYS A 63 2.02 -8.23 3.98
CA CYS A 63 1.20 -7.40 3.10
C CYS A 63 1.66 -5.95 3.17
N ASN A 64 1.80 -5.31 2.02
CA ASN A 64 2.05 -3.89 1.89
C ASN A 64 1.08 -3.26 0.90
N LEU A 65 0.88 -1.95 1.03
CA LEU A 65 0.11 -1.17 0.07
C LEU A 65 1.06 -0.34 -0.77
N ILE A 66 0.76 -0.25 -2.06
CA ILE A 66 1.47 0.63 -2.98
C ILE A 66 0.45 1.36 -3.85
N THR A 67 0.75 2.60 -4.22
CA THR A 67 -0.09 3.30 -5.20
C THR A 67 0.13 2.73 -6.59
N LYS A 68 -0.88 2.84 -7.46
CA LYS A 68 -0.76 2.50 -8.88
C LYS A 68 0.43 3.22 -9.53
N ALA A 69 0.71 4.46 -9.13
CA ALA A 69 1.86 5.23 -9.59
C ALA A 69 3.20 4.60 -9.16
N GLN A 70 3.32 4.18 -7.89
CA GLN A 70 4.51 3.45 -7.41
C GLN A 70 4.68 2.11 -8.15
N TRP A 71 3.59 1.37 -8.37
CA TRP A 71 3.62 0.12 -9.12
C TRP A 71 4.11 0.31 -10.55
N GLN A 72 3.59 1.32 -11.26
CA GLN A 72 4.04 1.67 -12.62
C GLN A 72 5.53 2.00 -12.65
N ARG A 73 6.02 2.74 -11.65
CA ARG A 73 7.45 3.05 -11.53
C ARG A 73 8.29 1.81 -11.25
N TYR A 74 7.83 0.91 -10.39
CA TYR A 74 8.50 -0.37 -10.12
C TYR A 74 8.60 -1.24 -11.38
N LEU A 75 7.51 -1.34 -12.16
CA LEU A 75 7.53 -2.05 -13.44
C LEU A 75 8.48 -1.40 -14.45
N ALA A 76 8.54 -0.07 -14.50
CA ALA A 76 9.47 0.63 -15.39
C ALA A 76 10.93 0.37 -15.01
N ASP A 77 11.26 0.34 -13.71
CA ASP A 77 12.60 0.06 -13.19
C ASP A 77 13.03 -1.38 -13.45
N LEU A 78 12.13 -2.36 -13.25
CA LEU A 78 12.35 -3.76 -13.60
C LEU A 78 12.67 -3.94 -15.09
N ASN A 79 11.87 -3.33 -15.97
CA ASN A 79 12.09 -3.42 -17.42
C ASN A 79 13.34 -2.65 -17.89
N SER A 80 13.81 -1.67 -17.12
CA SER A 80 15.02 -0.90 -17.44
C SER A 80 16.30 -1.63 -17.04
N SER A 81 16.23 -2.51 -16.02
CA SER A 81 17.37 -3.33 -15.58
C SER A 81 17.71 -4.48 -16.54
N ASP A 82 16.77 -4.86 -17.41
CA ASP A 82 16.96 -5.93 -18.41
C ASP A 82 17.67 -5.44 -19.70
N ASN A 83 17.87 -4.12 -19.86
CA ASN A 83 18.42 -3.51 -21.08
C ASN A 83 19.80 -2.86 -20.89
N ALA A 84 20.54 -3.31 -19.87
CA ALA A 84 21.92 -2.90 -19.59
C ALA A 84 22.87 -4.12 -19.58
N ASP A 85 22.96 -4.80 -20.72
CA ASP A 85 24.07 -5.69 -21.08
C ASP A 85 24.52 -5.42 -22.53
#